data_AF-A0A4S8QAF8-F1
#
_entry.id   AF-A0A4S8QAF8-F1
#
_cell.length_a   1.000
_cell.length_b   1.000
_cell.length_c   1.000
_cell.angle_alpha   90.00
_cell.angle_beta   90.00
_cell.angle_gamma   90.00
#
_symmetry.space_group_name_H-M   'P 1'
#
loop_
_entity.id
_entity.type
_entity.pdbx_description
1 polymer ?
#
loop_
_entity_poly.entity_id
_entity_poly.type
_entity_poly.pdbx_seq_one_letter_code
_entity_poly.pdbx_strand_id
1 'polypeptide(L)'
;MTGDGIEYQVTEGPAIDAQLRQRHREGASSRELGEYATSLGLTPPLQDEQGAVPSVVFEFPPGDTEGVLVWDVPEPGEDQADDDDWGDGDSP
;
A
#
# COMPACT_ATOMS: atom_id res chain seq x y z
N MET A 1 15.18 -17.76 12.85
CA MET A 1 16.10 -16.60 12.91
C MET A 1 15.37 -15.47 12.22
N THR A 2 14.98 -14.50 13.06
CA THR A 2 14.45 -13.15 12.78
C THR A 2 13.98 -12.87 11.36
N GLY A 3 12.71 -13.16 11.09
CA GLY A 3 11.92 -12.37 10.17
C GLY A 3 10.82 -11.78 11.02
N ASP A 4 11.02 -10.56 11.54
CA ASP A 4 9.89 -9.72 11.89
C ASP A 4 9.20 -9.47 10.54
N GLY A 5 8.31 -10.39 10.19
CA GLY A 5 7.74 -10.51 8.87
C GLY A 5 6.80 -9.35 8.68
N ILE A 6 7.31 -8.26 8.09
CA ILE A 6 6.47 -7.14 7.72
C ILE A 6 5.51 -7.69 6.68
N GLU A 7 4.24 -7.74 7.06
CA GLU A 7 3.19 -8.25 6.20
C GLU A 7 3.16 -7.38 4.95
N TYR A 8 3.12 -8.03 3.78
CA TYR A 8 3.01 -7.35 2.49
C TYR A 8 4.20 -6.46 2.08
N GLN A 9 5.42 -6.74 2.56
CA GLN A 9 6.62 -6.09 2.05
C GLN A 9 6.74 -6.24 0.51
N VAL A 10 6.97 -5.12 -0.17
CA VAL A 10 7.01 -5.05 -1.65
C VAL A 10 8.20 -5.81 -2.23
N THR A 11 9.36 -5.69 -1.58
CA THR A 11 10.59 -6.37 -2.00
C THR A 11 11.60 -6.47 -0.85
N GLU A 12 12.33 -7.58 -0.80
CA GLU A 12 13.53 -7.77 0.04
C GLU A 12 14.83 -7.41 -0.71
N GLY A 13 14.72 -7.09 -2.01
CA GLY A 13 15.85 -6.82 -2.89
C GLY A 13 16.30 -5.35 -2.80
N PRO A 14 17.52 -5.03 -2.33
CA PRO A 14 17.96 -3.65 -2.14
C PRO A 14 18.01 -2.85 -3.45
N ALA A 15 18.20 -3.51 -4.59
CA ALA A 15 18.21 -2.86 -5.90
C ALA A 15 16.81 -2.42 -6.37
N ILE A 16 15.76 -3.16 -6.02
CA ILE A 16 14.38 -2.83 -6.39
C ILE A 16 13.83 -1.80 -5.40
N ASP A 17 14.11 -1.95 -4.12
CA ASP A 17 13.79 -0.96 -3.09
C ASP A 17 14.37 0.41 -3.44
N ALA A 18 15.66 0.48 -3.81
CA ALA A 18 16.30 1.73 -4.21
C ALA A 18 15.62 2.39 -5.42
N GLN A 19 15.13 1.61 -6.40
CA GLN A 19 14.41 2.12 -7.56
C GLN A 19 13.04 2.72 -7.16
N LEU A 20 12.29 2.03 -6.32
CA LEU A 20 11.00 2.50 -5.81
C LEU A 20 11.18 3.78 -4.97
N ARG A 21 12.19 3.83 -4.09
CA ARG A 21 12.51 5.04 -3.31
C ARG A 21 12.96 6.20 -4.18
N GLN A 22 13.72 5.93 -5.24
CA GLN A 22 14.11 6.95 -6.20
C GLN A 22 12.87 7.52 -6.92
N ARG A 23 11.96 6.64 -7.35
CA ARG A 23 10.72 7.04 -8.00
C ARG A 23 9.82 7.88 -7.08
N HIS A 24 9.73 7.52 -5.80
CA HIS A 24 9.04 8.32 -4.79
C HIS A 24 9.68 9.71 -4.62
N ARG A 25 11.01 9.80 -4.57
CA ARG A 25 11.74 11.07 -4.50
C ARG A 25 11.53 11.96 -5.73
N GLU A 26 11.24 11.37 -6.88
CA GLU A 26 10.86 12.08 -8.11
C GLU A 26 9.42 12.63 -8.07
N GLY A 27 8.65 12.32 -7.01
CA GLY A 27 7.29 12.78 -6.80
C GLY A 27 6.21 11.80 -7.22
N ALA A 28 6.55 10.52 -7.45
CA ALA A 28 5.54 9.51 -7.74
C ALA A 28 4.63 9.27 -6.53
N SER A 29 3.33 9.22 -6.78
CA SER A 29 2.31 8.88 -5.80
C SER A 29 2.38 7.39 -5.41
N SER A 30 1.78 7.04 -4.27
CA SER A 30 1.70 5.65 -3.78
C SER A 30 1.10 4.68 -4.80
N ARG A 31 0.10 5.13 -5.57
CA ARG A 31 -0.48 4.34 -6.66
C ARG A 31 0.52 4.10 -7.79
N GLU A 32 1.22 5.15 -8.23
CA GLU A 32 2.24 5.03 -9.28
C GLU A 32 3.41 4.13 -8.84
N LEU A 33 3.76 4.13 -7.56
CA LEU A 33 4.75 3.21 -7.00
C LEU A 33 4.29 1.75 -7.09
N GLY A 34 3.01 1.47 -6.80
CA GLY A 34 2.45 0.13 -6.94
C GLY A 34 2.46 -0.35 -8.40
N GLU A 35 1.98 0.48 -9.33
CA GLU A 35 2.00 0.19 -10.76
C GLU A 35 3.45 -0.03 -11.27
N TYR A 36 4.40 0.79 -10.80
CA TYR A 36 5.81 0.64 -11.14
C TYR A 36 6.42 -0.64 -10.56
N ALA A 37 6.13 -0.99 -9.31
CA ALA A 37 6.55 -2.24 -8.69
C ALA A 37 6.06 -3.46 -9.51
N THR A 38 4.81 -3.46 -9.95
CA THR A 38 4.29 -4.50 -10.85
C THR A 38 4.99 -4.51 -12.21
N SER A 39 5.33 -3.34 -12.77
CA SER A 39 6.10 -3.25 -14.02
C SER A 39 7.52 -3.85 -13.91
N LEU A 40 8.08 -3.87 -12.70
CA LEU A 40 9.36 -4.51 -12.39
C LEU A 40 9.24 -6.04 -12.16
N GLY A 41 8.03 -6.58 -12.26
CA GLY A 41 7.74 -8.01 -12.08
C GLY A 41 7.45 -8.41 -10.64
N LEU A 42 7.19 -7.46 -9.73
CA LEU A 42 6.72 -7.76 -8.39
C LEU A 42 5.22 -8.06 -8.41
N THR A 43 4.81 -9.12 -7.73
CA THR A 43 3.41 -9.52 -7.66
C THR A 43 2.78 -8.99 -6.37
N PRO A 44 1.69 -8.21 -6.44
CA PRO A 44 0.98 -7.78 -5.24
C PRO A 44 0.31 -8.99 -4.56
N PRO A 45 0.18 -8.95 -3.21
CA PRO A 45 -0.39 -10.06 -2.43
C PRO A 45 -1.89 -10.23 -2.68
N LEU A 46 -2.59 -9.14 -2.97
CA LEU A 46 -4.00 -9.11 -3.34
C LEU A 46 -4.15 -8.22 -4.58
N GLN A 47 -4.82 -8.73 -5.59
CA GLN A 47 -5.42 -7.92 -6.64
C GLN A 47 -6.89 -7.80 -6.28
N ASP A 48 -7.46 -6.60 -6.36
CA ASP A 48 -8.90 -6.45 -6.15
C ASP A 48 -9.67 -7.23 -7.24
N GLU A 49 -10.98 -7.41 -7.03
CA GLU A 49 -11.85 -8.11 -8.00
C GLU A 49 -11.89 -7.42 -9.38
N GLN A 50 -11.39 -6.19 -9.47
CA GLN A 50 -11.31 -5.37 -10.68
C GLN A 50 -9.92 -5.44 -11.35
N GLY A 51 -8.98 -6.18 -10.77
CA GLY A 51 -7.59 -6.31 -11.24
C GLY A 51 -6.73 -5.08 -11.00
N ALA A 52 -7.13 -4.13 -10.16
CA ALA A 52 -6.32 -2.99 -9.80
C ALA A 52 -5.13 -3.39 -8.92
N VAL A 53 -4.03 -2.70 -9.13
CA VAL A 53 -2.80 -2.88 -8.36
C VAL A 53 -2.91 -2.08 -7.06
N PRO A 54 -2.65 -2.68 -5.89
CA PRO A 54 -2.64 -1.96 -4.63
C PRO A 54 -1.56 -0.87 -4.62
N SER A 55 -1.81 0.18 -3.83
CA SER A 55 -0.84 1.25 -3.66
C SER A 55 0.38 0.75 -2.87
N VAL A 56 1.50 1.48 -2.95
CA VAL A 56 2.69 1.22 -2.14
C VAL A 56 2.95 2.40 -1.21
N VAL A 57 3.14 2.09 0.07
CA VAL A 57 3.36 3.08 1.14
C VAL A 57 4.65 2.77 1.92
N PHE A 58 5.13 3.77 2.66
CA PHE A 58 6.25 3.61 3.58
C PHE A 58 5.71 3.31 4.97
N GLU A 59 6.01 2.13 5.48
CA GLU A 59 5.73 1.76 6.85
C GLU A 59 7.00 1.92 7.70
N PHE A 60 6.87 2.48 8.90
CA PHE A 60 7.98 2.69 9.83
C PHE A 60 7.78 1.77 11.03
N PRO A 61 8.24 0.51 10.96
CA PRO A 61 8.12 -0.41 12.07
C PRO A 61 8.84 0.13 13.30
N PRO A 62 8.35 -0.22 14.51
CA PRO A 62 8.87 0.36 15.75
C PRO A 62 10.36 0.03 15.92
N GLY A 63 11.18 1.07 15.99
CA GLY A 63 12.63 0.95 16.15
C GLY A 63 13.42 1.02 14.84
N ASP A 64 12.75 1.14 13.69
CA ASP A 64 13.39 1.30 12.40
C ASP A 64 13.21 2.73 11.85
N THR A 65 14.31 3.35 11.42
CA THR A 65 14.31 4.73 10.92
C THR A 65 14.32 4.80 9.40
N GLU A 66 14.60 3.69 8.72
CA GLU A 66 14.71 3.67 7.26
C GLU A 66 13.34 3.56 6.59
N GLY A 67 12.36 3.01 7.32
CA GLY A 67 11.04 2.65 6.80
C GLY A 67 11.15 1.56 5.74
N VAL A 68 10.07 0.84 5.48
CA VAL A 68 10.00 -0.21 4.46
C VAL A 68 8.86 0.06 3.50
N LEU A 69 8.99 -0.43 2.28
CA LEU A 69 7.93 -0.34 1.28
C LEU A 69 6.99 -1.53 1.43
N VAL A 70 5.72 -1.26 1.68
CA VAL A 70 4.66 -2.27 1.84
C VAL A 70 3.53 -2.01 0.86
N TRP A 71 2.87 -3.09 0.41
CA TRP A 71 1.63 -2.99 -0.35
C TRP A 71 0.51 -2.55 0.59
N ASP A 72 -0.15 -1.45 0.27
CA ASP A 72 -1.31 -0.94 0.97
C ASP A 72 -2.54 -1.74 0.54
N VAL A 73 -2.86 -2.74 1.35
CA VAL A 73 -3.88 -3.74 1.08
C VAL A 73 -4.94 -3.63 2.17
N PRO A 74 -6.21 -3.40 1.82
CA PRO A 74 -7.28 -3.28 2.81
C PRO A 74 -7.46 -4.62 3.54
N GLU A 75 -7.57 -4.58 4.88
CA GLU A 75 -7.85 -5.78 5.66
C GLU A 75 -9.26 -6.31 5.34
N PRO A 76 -9.45 -7.63 5.18
CA PRO A 76 -10.77 -8.20 4.93
C PRO A 76 -11.64 -8.06 6.18
N GLY A 77 -12.48 -7.03 6.21
CA GLY A 77 -13.36 -6.72 7.33
C GLY A 77 -13.41 -5.24 7.72
N GLU A 78 -12.56 -4.39 7.14
CA GLU A 78 -12.83 -2.95 7.09
C GLU A 78 -13.89 -2.70 6.01
N ASP A 79 -15.12 -3.12 6.31
CA ASP A 79 -16.29 -2.52 5.69
C ASP A 79 -16.10 -1.00 5.80
N GLN A 80 -16.24 -0.29 4.67
CA GLN A 80 -16.42 1.16 4.66
C GLN A 80 -17.73 1.49 5.41
N ALA A 81 -17.68 1.42 6.73
CA ALA A 81 -18.75 1.78 7.62
C ALA A 81 -18.48 3.20 8.10
N ASP A 82 -18.79 4.19 7.26
CA ASP A 82 -19.12 5.54 7.71
C ASP A 82 -19.70 6.34 6.53
N ASP A 83 -20.95 6.04 6.17
CA ASP A 83 -21.90 7.06 5.70
C ASP A 83 -23.32 6.62 6.07
N ASP A 84 -23.56 6.50 7.38
CA ASP A 84 -24.89 6.31 7.96
C ASP A 84 -25.07 7.29 9.13
N ASP A 85 -25.19 8.58 8.82
CA ASP A 85 -25.88 9.66 9.59
C ASP A 85 -25.66 10.98 8.81
N TRP A 86 -26.64 11.65 8.20
CA TRP A 86 -27.74 12.33 8.86
C TRP A 86 -29.02 12.28 8.01
N GLY A 87 -30.06 11.65 8.56
CA GLY A 87 -31.42 11.92 8.14
C GLY A 87 -31.80 13.35 8.55
N ASP A 88 -32.11 14.20 7.58
CA ASP A 88 -32.97 15.35 7.82
C ASP A 88 -34.19 15.24 6.90
N GLY A 89 -35.22 14.60 7.46
CA GLY A 89 -36.56 14.68 6.92
C GLY A 89 -37.11 16.07 7.18
N ASP A 90 -37.07 16.95 6.19
CA ASP A 90 -37.93 18.13 6.16
C ASP A 90 -38.89 18.00 4.97
N SER A 91 -40.14 17.67 5.30
CA SER A 91 -41.26 17.59 4.37
C SER A 91 -41.88 18.97 4.20
N PRO A 92 -42.03 19.50 2.98
CA PRO A 92 -43.01 20.54 2.68
C PRO A 92 -44.39 19.97 2.32
#